data_AF-A0A1H8V4A2-F1
#
_entry.id   AF-A0A1H8V4A2-F1
#
_cell.length_a   1.000
_cell.length_b   1.000
_cell.length_c   1.000
_cell.angle_alpha   90.00
_cell.angle_beta   90.00
_cell.angle_gamma   90.00
#
_symmetry.space_group_name_H-M   'P 1'
#
loop_
_entity.id
_entity.type
_entity.pdbx_description
1 polymer ?
#
loop_
_entity_poly.entity_id
_entity_poly.type
_entity_poly.pdbx_seq_one_letter_code
_entity_poly.pdbx_strand_id
1 'polypeptide(L)' 'MRRGIKEMDIILSRFAGARLDAMNNEALDLYEALLGESDHDLYQWVSGQASPPQPYEALIGQIAAQISRAQ' A
#
# COMPACT_ATOMS: atom_id res chain seq x y z
N MET A 1 11.83 -2.80 -8.46
CA MET A 1 11.36 -4.12 -7.97
C MET A 1 10.22 -4.58 -8.85
N ARG A 2 10.21 -5.82 -9.34
CA ARG A 2 9.01 -6.41 -9.95
C ARG A 2 8.28 -7.16 -8.85
N ARG A 3 7.10 -6.68 -8.48
CA ARG A 3 6.15 -7.41 -7.63
C ARG A 3 5.78 -8.73 -8.34
N GLY A 4 5.59 -9.79 -7.58
CA GLY A 4 5.10 -11.09 -8.06
C GLY A 4 3.66 -11.04 -8.59
N ILE A 5 2.89 -10.00 -8.24
CA ILE A 5 1.52 -9.76 -8.73
C ILE A 5 1.43 -8.41 -9.44
N LYS A 6 0.98 -8.41 -10.70
CA LYS A 6 0.88 -7.22 -11.55
C LYS A 6 -0.11 -6.18 -10.98
N GLU A 7 -1.19 -6.65 -10.37
CA GLU A 7 -2.21 -5.84 -9.72
C GLU A 7 -1.61 -5.02 -8.57
N MET A 8 -0.76 -5.64 -7.75
CA MET A 8 -0.09 -4.97 -6.64
C MET A 8 0.88 -3.89 -7.13
N ASP A 9 1.59 -4.15 -8.22
CA ASP A 9 2.48 -3.16 -8.85
C ASP A 9 1.72 -1.90 -9.28
N ILE A 10 0.54 -2.07 -9.91
CA ILE A 10 -0.31 -0.97 -10.37
C ILE A 10 -0.88 -0.19 -9.18
N ILE A 11 -1.39 -0.90 -8.16
CA ILE A 11 -1.96 -0.29 -6.96
C ILE A 11 -0.91 0.59 -6.26
N LEU A 12 0.26 0.02 -5.99
CA LEU A 12 1.33 0.72 -5.27
C LEU A 12 1.90 1.88 -6.09
N SER A 13 2.07 1.72 -7.40
CA SER A 13 2.56 2.79 -8.28
C SER A 13 1.60 3.99 -8.34
N ARG A 14 0.28 3.74 -8.35
CA ARG A 14 -0.73 4.81 -8.31
C ARG A 14 -0.74 5.54 -6.98
N PHE A 15 -0.66 4.79 -5.88
CA PHE A 15 -0.57 5.37 -4.54
C PHE A 15 0.71 6.21 -4.39
N ALA A 16 1.83 5.64 -4.82
CA ALA A 16 3.14 6.26 -4.83
C ALA A 16 3.11 7.64 -5.52
N GLY A 17 2.68 7.69 -6.77
CA GLY A 17 2.63 8.94 -7.54
C GLY A 17 1.62 9.98 -7.03
N ALA A 18 0.72 9.61 -6.11
CA ALA A 18 -0.28 10.53 -5.56
C ALA A 18 0.02 10.99 -4.13
N ARG A 19 0.76 10.20 -3.34
CA ARG A 19 0.93 10.46 -1.90
C ARG A 19 2.37 10.46 -1.41
N LEU A 20 3.34 9.87 -2.12
CA LEU A 20 4.74 9.86 -1.65
C LEU A 20 5.29 11.27 -1.44
N ASP A 21 4.99 12.22 -2.33
CA ASP A 21 5.47 13.60 -2.22
C ASP A 21 4.92 14.35 -0.99
N ALA A 22 3.83 13.88 -0.41
CA ALA A 22 3.19 14.48 0.77
C ALA A 22 3.48 13.71 2.08
N MET A 23 4.23 12.61 2.01
CA MET A 23 4.58 11.79 3.17
C MET A 23 5.76 12.40 3.93
N ASN A 24 5.73 12.28 5.25
CA ASN A 24 6.88 12.57 6.11
C ASN A 24 7.83 11.35 6.14
N ASN A 25 9.04 11.54 6.69
CA ASN A 25 10.06 10.49 6.74
C ASN A 25 9.55 9.21 7.42
N GLU A 26 8.80 9.33 8.53
CA GLU A 26 8.25 8.15 9.23
C GLU A 26 7.26 7.35 8.36
N ALA A 27 6.42 8.03 7.57
CA ALA A 27 5.52 7.37 6.64
C ALA A 27 6.26 6.75 5.45
N LEU A 28 7.37 7.36 5.01
CA LEU A 28 8.24 6.80 3.98
C LEU A 28 8.93 5.53 4.49
N ASP A 29 9.50 5.55 5.70
CA ASP A 29 10.11 4.37 6.34
C ASP A 29 9.10 3.23 6.47
N LEU A 30 7.88 3.55 6.89
CA LEU A 30 6.78 2.59 7.00
C LEU A 30 6.36 2.04 5.64
N TYR A 31 6.33 2.89 4.61
CA TYR A 31 6.03 2.47 3.25
C TYR A 31 7.13 1.54 2.71
N GLU A 32 8.41 1.84 2.94
CA GLU A 32 9.51 0.96 2.57
C GLU A 32 9.45 -0.39 3.31
N ALA A 33 9.12 -0.39 4.60
CA ALA A 33 8.89 -1.62 5.36
C ALA A 33 7.72 -2.43 4.77
N LEU A 34 6.60 -1.77 4.47
CA LEU A 34 5.46 -2.37 3.78
C LEU A 34 5.88 -2.97 2.44
N LEU A 35 6.82 -2.34 1.73
CA LEU A 35 7.27 -2.87 0.45
C LEU A 35 7.98 -4.23 0.58
N GLY A 36 8.54 -4.56 1.74
CA GLY A 36 9.16 -5.85 2.03
C GLY A 36 8.16 -6.99 2.29
N GLU A 37 6.89 -6.68 2.52
CA GLU A 37 5.84 -7.67 2.77
C GLU A 37 5.42 -8.42 1.50
N SER A 38 4.85 -9.60 1.67
CA SER A 38 4.35 -10.45 0.59
C SER A 38 3.22 -9.77 -0.18
N ASP A 39 3.27 -9.85 -1.52
CA ASP A 39 2.21 -9.30 -2.38
C ASP A 39 0.83 -9.91 -2.10
N HIS A 40 0.80 -11.16 -1.67
CA HIS A 40 -0.44 -11.83 -1.29
C HIS A 40 -1.07 -11.16 -0.06
N ASP A 41 -0.27 -10.94 0.98
CA ASP A 41 -0.73 -10.34 2.25
C ASP A 41 -1.15 -8.89 2.02
N LEU A 42 -0.35 -8.13 1.26
CA LEU A 42 -0.67 -6.76 0.87
C LEU A 42 -2.00 -6.69 0.11
N TYR A 43 -2.22 -7.61 -0.83
CA TYR A 43 -3.48 -7.67 -1.57
C TYR A 43 -4.66 -7.98 -0.64
N GLN A 44 -4.50 -8.92 0.29
CA GLN A 44 -5.54 -9.25 1.28
C GLN A 44 -5.88 -8.06 2.18
N TRP A 45 -4.88 -7.29 2.62
CA TRP A 45 -5.10 -6.11 3.46
C TRP A 45 -5.79 -4.98 2.71
N VAL A 46 -5.31 -4.67 1.52
CA VAL A 46 -5.88 -3.59 0.69
C VAL A 46 -7.31 -3.92 0.23
N SER A 47 -7.61 -5.18 -0.04
CA SER A 47 -8.96 -5.64 -0.41
C SER A 47 -9.89 -5.86 0.79
N GLY A 48 -9.40 -5.71 2.02
CA GLY A 48 -10.17 -5.93 3.24
C GLY A 48 -10.48 -7.40 3.55
N GLN A 49 -9.78 -8.34 2.90
CA GLN A 49 -9.89 -9.78 3.18
C GLN A 49 -9.20 -10.19 4.48
N ALA A 50 -8.20 -9.41 4.91
CA ALA A 50 -7.50 -9.60 6.18
C ALA A 50 -7.18 -8.24 6.81
N SER A 51 -7.04 -8.22 8.14
CA SER A 51 -6.59 -7.02 8.86
C SER A 51 -5.07 -6.89 8.77
N PRO A 52 -4.54 -5.72 8.37
CA PRO A 52 -3.11 -5.48 8.42
C PRO A 52 -2.60 -5.39 9.87
N PRO A 53 -1.30 -5.66 10.11
CA PRO A 53 -0.64 -5.33 11.35
C PRO A 53 -0.82 -3.84 11.72
N GLN A 54 -0.87 -3.56 13.02
CA GLN A 54 -1.09 -2.22 13.57
C GLN A 54 -0.22 -1.10 12.97
N PRO A 55 1.11 -1.27 12.71
CA PRO A 55 1.88 -0.20 12.09
C PRO A 55 1.41 0.14 10.67
N TYR A 56 0.83 -0.82 9.93
CA TYR A 56 0.40 -0.64 8.55
C TYR A 56 -1.06 -0.24 8.40
N GLU A 57 -1.87 -0.31 9.46
CA GLU A 57 -3.32 -0.09 9.42
C GLU A 57 -3.69 1.26 8.79
N ALA A 58 -3.06 2.35 9.25
CA ALA A 58 -3.29 3.69 8.72
C ALA A 58 -2.82 3.85 7.27
N LEU A 59 -1.74 3.17 6.88
CA LEU A 59 -1.18 3.24 5.53
C LEU A 59 -2.03 2.45 4.54
N ILE A 60 -2.43 1.23 4.89
CA ILE A 60 -3.33 0.38 4.09
C ILE A 60 -4.69 1.05 3.92
N GLY A 61 -5.23 1.68 4.95
CA GLY A 61 -6.47 2.45 4.84
C GLY A 61 -6.38 3.57 3.79
N GLN A 62 -5.24 4.27 3.74
CA GLN A 62 -5.00 5.29 2.71
C GLN A 62 -4.86 4.69 1.31
N ILE A 63 -4.17 3.55 1.17
CA ILE A 63 -4.03 2.84 -0.11
C ILE A 63 -5.41 2.38 -0.61
N ALA A 64 -6.21 1.72 0.23
CA ALA A 64 -7.54 1.24 -0.11
C ALA A 64 -8.49 2.39 -0.51
N ALA A 65 -8.46 3.50 0.24
CA ALA A 65 -9.26 4.69 -0.07
C ALA A 65 -8.84 5.36 -1.41
N GLN A 66 -7.56 5.28 -1.78
CA GLN A 66 -7.08 5.83 -3.05
C GLN A 66 -7.54 4.98 -4.24
N ILE A 67 -7.62 3.66 -4.08
CA ILE A 67 -8.11 2.74 -5.11
C ILE A 67 -9.61 2.94 -5.35
N SER A 68 -10.40 3.10 -4.29
CA SER A 68 -11.85 3.29 -4.43
C SER A 68 -12.25 4.63 -5.07
N ARG A 69 -11.42 5.67 -4.93
CA ARG A 69 -11.61 6.98 -5.60
C ARG A 69 -11.24 6.99 -7.08
N ALA A 70 -10.62 5.95 -7.61
CA ALA A 70 -10.20 5.88 -9.01
C ALA A 70 -11.26 5.30 -9.96
N GLN A 71 -12.54 5.28 -9.56
CA GLN A 71 -13.69 4.92 -10.40
C GLN A 71 -14.35 6.13 -11.03
#